data_AF-A0A3D0T488-F1
#
_entry.id   AF-A0A3D0T488-F1
#
_cell.length_a   1.000
_cell.length_b   1.000
_cell.length_c   1.000
_cell.angle_alpha   90.00
_cell.angle_beta   90.00
_cell.angle_gamma   90.00
#
_symmetry.space_group_name_H-M   'P 1'
#
loop_
_entity.id
_entity.type
_entity.pdbx_description
1 polymer ?
#
loop_
_entity_poly.entity_id
_entity_poly.type
_entity_poly.pdbx_seq_one_letter_code
_entity_poly.pdbx_strand_id
1 'polypeptide(L)'
;MKNIKLNNKGFTLIELMIVVAIIGILAMVALPAYQNYTKKAKFSEVVLATQAHKTAIEVCSQVNLGIAVADCGAGTGGVPANLGASGLVDSVVWLPSSATAGTLTATATNGNGLSSEVYVLNASVDAATGKVTWTEDCTNAGGLC
;
A
#
# COMPACT_ATOMS: atom_id res chain seq x y z
N MET A 1 61.40 -30.99 14.42
CA MET A 1 60.35 -30.12 13.84
C MET A 1 59.23 -31.03 13.34
N LYS A 2 58.06 -30.98 13.99
CA LYS A 2 56.94 -31.90 13.73
C LYS A 2 56.15 -31.37 12.53
N ASN A 3 56.25 -32.04 11.38
CA ASN A 3 55.50 -31.69 10.18
C ASN A 3 54.00 -31.92 10.44
N ILE A 4 53.25 -30.83 10.61
CA ILE A 4 51.79 -30.86 10.69
C ILE A 4 51.29 -31.10 9.26
N LYS A 5 50.94 -32.35 8.93
CA LYS A 5 50.22 -32.65 7.69
C LYS A 5 48.80 -32.08 7.82
N LEU A 6 48.57 -30.93 7.19
CA LEU A 6 47.23 -30.39 6.99
C LEU A 6 46.51 -31.31 6.00
N ASN A 7 45.53 -32.07 6.48
CA ASN A 7 44.72 -32.97 5.68
C ASN A 7 43.70 -32.15 4.87
N ASN A 8 44.16 -31.48 3.82
CA ASN A 8 43.34 -30.66 2.93
C ASN A 8 42.42 -31.55 2.09
N LYS A 9 41.26 -31.93 2.64
CA LYS A 9 40.12 -32.43 1.85
C LYS A 9 39.52 -31.24 1.11
N GLY A 10 39.79 -31.14 -0.19
CA GLY A 10 39.14 -30.16 -1.07
C GLY A 10 37.66 -30.51 -1.27
N PHE A 11 36.85 -29.48 -1.55
CA PHE A 11 35.46 -29.63 -1.95
C PHE A 11 35.38 -30.29 -3.33
N THR A 12 34.48 -31.25 -3.53
CA THR A 12 34.32 -31.88 -4.84
C THR A 12 33.44 -31.02 -5.76
N LEU A 13 33.67 -31.09 -7.07
CA LEU A 13 32.82 -30.40 -8.06
C LEU A 13 31.37 -30.89 -7.99
N ILE A 14 31.15 -32.17 -7.64
CA ILE A 14 29.81 -32.73 -7.53
C ILE A 14 29.06 -32.17 -6.32
N GLU A 15 29.72 -31.97 -5.17
CA GLU A 15 29.12 -31.31 -4.02
C GLU A 15 28.71 -29.87 -4.34
N LEU A 16 29.55 -29.14 -5.07
CA LEU A 16 29.25 -27.77 -5.46
C LEU A 16 28.07 -27.69 -6.44
N MET A 17 27.99 -28.62 -7.41
CA MET A 17 26.88 -28.67 -8.36
C MET A 17 25.54 -28.97 -7.69
N ILE A 18 25.50 -29.88 -6.71
CA ILE A 18 24.27 -30.19 -5.96
C ILE A 18 23.81 -28.98 -5.15
N VAL A 19 24.74 -28.26 -4.51
CA VAL A 19 24.41 -27.05 -3.74
C VAL A 19 23.81 -25.97 -4.63
N VAL A 20 24.39 -25.73 -5.82
CA VAL A 20 23.85 -24.76 -6.78
C VAL A 20 22.46 -25.17 -7.27
N ALA A 21 22.23 -26.47 -7.52
CA ALA A 21 20.92 -26.97 -7.91
C ALA A 21 19.84 -26.72 -6.84
N ILE A 22 20.15 -26.97 -5.56
CA ILE A 22 19.23 -26.71 -4.45
C ILE A 22 18.94 -25.21 -4.29
N ILE A 23 19.98 -24.36 -4.36
CA ILE A 23 19.81 -22.90 -4.32
C ILE A 23 18.93 -22.42 -5.48
N GLY A 24 19.09 -22.98 -6.68
CA GLY A 24 18.26 -22.66 -7.84
C GLY A 24 16.78 -22.94 -7.61
N ILE A 25 16.44 -24.09 -7.00
CA ILE A 25 15.05 -24.45 -6.67
C ILE A 25 14.47 -23.48 -5.63
N LEU A 26 15.21 -23.20 -4.56
CA LEU A 26 14.75 -22.30 -3.50
C LEU A 26 14.56 -20.87 -4.03
N ALA A 27 15.48 -20.40 -4.88
CA ALA A 27 15.43 -19.07 -5.47
C ALA A 27 14.18 -18.85 -6.31
N MET A 28 13.74 -19.85 -7.10
CA MET A 28 12.53 -19.75 -7.93
C MET A 28 11.26 -19.47 -7.12
N VAL A 29 11.15 -20.01 -5.91
CA VAL A 29 9.99 -19.77 -5.02
C VAL A 29 10.18 -18.49 -4.21
N ALA A 30 11.39 -18.24 -3.73
CA ALA A 30 11.68 -17.12 -2.83
C ALA A 30 11.66 -15.75 -3.53
N LEU A 31 12.16 -15.64 -4.77
CA LEU A 31 12.25 -14.37 -5.50
C LEU A 31 10.88 -13.73 -5.75
N PRO A 32 9.88 -14.42 -6.34
CA PRO A 32 8.55 -13.85 -6.55
C PRO A 32 7.88 -13.44 -5.23
N ALA A 33 8.02 -14.25 -4.18
CA ALA A 33 7.47 -13.96 -2.86
C ALA A 33 8.12 -12.71 -2.24
N TYR A 34 9.45 -12.59 -2.31
CA TYR A 34 10.19 -11.42 -1.84
C TYR A 34 9.80 -10.16 -2.62
N GLN A 35 9.71 -10.26 -3.95
CA GLN A 35 9.24 -9.15 -4.78
C GLN A 35 7.85 -8.69 -4.36
N ASN A 36 6.89 -9.60 -4.19
CA ASN A 36 5.54 -9.24 -3.73
C ASN A 36 5.56 -8.59 -2.33
N TYR A 37 6.35 -9.12 -1.40
CA TYR A 37 6.52 -8.54 -0.07
C TYR A 37 7.06 -7.10 -0.12
N THR A 38 8.09 -6.86 -0.94
CA THR A 38 8.63 -5.50 -1.12
C THR A 38 7.65 -4.54 -1.78
N LYS A 39 6.80 -5.02 -2.70
CA LYS A 39 5.72 -4.22 -3.29
C LYS A 39 4.65 -3.86 -2.26
N LYS A 40 4.21 -4.82 -1.44
CA LYS A 40 3.26 -4.57 -0.33
C LYS A 40 3.81 -3.56 0.69
N ALA A 41 5.08 -3.69 1.06
CA ALA A 41 5.72 -2.75 1.96
C ALA A 41 5.72 -1.32 1.39
N LYS A 42 6.04 -1.17 0.10
CA LYS A 42 5.98 0.12 -0.62
C LYS A 42 4.56 0.67 -0.73
N PHE A 43 3.59 -0.19 -1.06
CA PHE A 43 2.18 0.19 -1.17
C PHE A 43 1.58 0.63 0.17
N SER A 44 2.15 0.19 1.31
CA SER A 44 1.70 0.67 2.62
C SER A 44 1.82 2.19 2.78
N GLU A 45 2.77 2.84 2.10
CA GLU A 45 2.87 4.31 2.10
C GLU A 45 1.66 4.96 1.42
N VAL A 46 1.13 4.34 0.36
CA VAL A 46 -0.08 4.79 -0.34
C VAL A 46 -1.31 4.68 0.56
N VAL A 47 -1.42 3.58 1.30
CA VAL A 47 -2.49 3.37 2.30
C VAL A 47 -2.35 4.33 3.49
N LEU A 48 -1.12 4.65 3.90
CA LEU A 48 -0.89 5.62 4.98
C LEU A 48 -1.22 7.05 4.55
N ALA A 49 -0.99 7.39 3.28
CA ALA A 49 -1.30 8.71 2.76
C ALA A 49 -2.80 9.06 2.82
N THR A 50 -3.70 8.07 2.85
CA THR A 50 -5.14 8.32 2.99
C THR A 50 -5.57 8.68 4.42
N GLN A 51 -4.75 8.42 5.45
CA GLN A 51 -5.19 8.55 6.85
C GLN A 51 -5.55 9.99 7.22
N ALA A 52 -4.79 10.97 6.72
CA ALA A 52 -5.05 12.39 6.98
C ALA A 52 -6.43 12.82 6.44
N HIS A 53 -6.77 12.42 5.21
CA HIS A 53 -8.10 12.65 4.64
C HIS A 53 -9.17 11.90 5.42
N LYS A 54 -8.95 10.62 5.72
CA LYS A 54 -9.92 9.77 6.44
C LYS A 54 -10.36 10.40 7.76
N THR A 55 -9.41 10.80 8.60
CA THR A 55 -9.70 11.43 9.89
C THR A 55 -10.35 12.81 9.72
N ALA A 56 -9.89 13.63 8.77
CA ALA A 56 -10.47 14.95 8.56
C ALA A 56 -11.93 14.87 8.05
N ILE A 57 -12.24 13.90 7.18
CA ILE A 57 -13.59 13.64 6.68
C ILE A 57 -14.50 13.16 7.83
N GLU A 58 -13.99 12.29 8.71
CA GLU A 58 -14.73 11.85 9.91
C GLU A 58 -15.09 13.03 10.82
N VAL A 59 -14.15 13.93 11.08
CA VAL A 59 -14.40 15.13 11.90
C VAL A 59 -15.39 16.05 11.20
N CYS A 60 -15.20 16.32 9.91
CA CYS A 60 -16.09 17.20 9.15
C CYS A 60 -17.53 16.66 9.10
N SER A 61 -17.67 15.35 8.89
CA SER A 61 -18.95 14.66 8.87
C SER A 61 -19.66 14.70 10.22
N GLN A 62 -18.92 14.63 11.33
CA GLN A 62 -19.52 14.75 12.67
C GLN A 62 -20.05 16.16 12.95
N VAL A 63 -19.39 17.20 12.44
CA VAL A 63 -19.83 18.60 12.62
C VAL A 63 -21.03 18.93 11.73
N ASN A 64 -21.02 18.47 10.49
CA ASN A 64 -22.02 18.85 9.49
C ASN A 64 -23.13 17.80 9.26
N LEU A 65 -23.03 16.63 9.92
CA LEU A 65 -23.91 15.48 9.72
C LEU A 65 -24.00 15.03 8.25
N GLY A 66 -22.88 15.13 7.52
CA GLY A 66 -22.80 14.76 6.10
C GLY A 66 -21.43 15.06 5.47
N ILE A 67 -21.26 14.66 4.22
CA ILE A 67 -20.01 14.79 3.46
C ILE A 67 -20.16 15.50 2.12
N ALA A 68 -21.16 16.35 1.95
CA ALA A 68 -21.37 17.07 0.69
C ALA A 68 -20.15 17.91 0.29
N VAL A 69 -19.94 18.13 -1.02
CA VAL A 69 -18.81 18.93 -1.55
C VAL A 69 -18.74 20.32 -0.90
N ALA A 70 -19.89 20.93 -0.58
CA ALA A 70 -19.96 22.25 0.05
C ALA A 70 -19.40 22.28 1.48
N ASP A 71 -19.51 21.17 2.20
CA ASP A 71 -19.24 21.12 3.64
C ASP A 71 -17.95 20.35 3.94
N CYS A 72 -17.72 19.22 3.25
CA CYS A 72 -16.60 18.29 3.47
C CYS A 72 -15.95 17.81 2.17
N GLY A 73 -15.99 18.62 1.10
CA GLY A 73 -15.19 18.40 -0.10
C GLY A 73 -13.69 18.61 0.12
N ALA A 74 -12.88 18.19 -0.84
CA ALA A 74 -11.42 18.38 -0.79
C ALA A 74 -11.07 19.88 -0.66
N GLY A 75 -10.31 20.24 0.38
CA GLY A 75 -9.95 21.64 0.68
C GLY A 75 -11.03 22.46 1.39
N THR A 76 -12.14 21.83 1.81
CA THR A 76 -13.26 22.47 2.53
C THR A 76 -13.52 21.75 3.85
N GLY A 77 -14.18 22.40 4.81
CA GLY A 77 -14.56 21.74 6.08
C GLY A 77 -13.40 21.21 6.93
N GLY A 78 -12.18 21.69 6.70
CA GLY A 78 -10.97 21.14 7.33
C GLY A 78 -10.43 19.85 6.68
N VAL A 79 -11.07 19.35 5.62
CA VAL A 79 -10.56 18.25 4.79
C VAL A 79 -9.39 18.79 3.93
N PRO A 80 -8.22 18.13 3.92
CA PRO A 80 -7.12 18.54 3.06
C PRO A 80 -7.53 18.59 1.58
N ALA A 81 -6.89 19.46 0.81
CA ALA A 81 -7.02 19.43 -0.64
C ALA A 81 -6.53 18.10 -1.21
N ASN A 82 -6.92 17.79 -2.45
CA ASN A 82 -6.38 16.63 -3.16
C ASN A 82 -4.86 16.77 -3.30
N LEU A 83 -4.15 15.68 -3.05
CA LEU A 83 -2.69 15.64 -3.09
C LEU A 83 -2.24 15.14 -4.45
N GLY A 84 -1.18 15.76 -4.98
CA GLY A 84 -0.44 15.26 -6.13
C GLY A 84 0.73 14.37 -5.72
N ALA A 85 1.59 14.05 -6.69
CA ALA A 85 2.65 13.08 -6.52
C ALA A 85 3.67 13.48 -5.46
N SER A 86 3.99 12.52 -4.58
CA SER A 86 5.03 12.62 -3.55
C SER A 86 5.53 11.23 -3.17
N GLY A 87 6.82 10.97 -3.37
CA GLY A 87 7.43 9.69 -3.05
C GLY A 87 6.80 8.53 -3.84
N LEU A 88 6.21 7.56 -3.12
CA LEU A 88 5.54 6.40 -3.71
C LEU A 88 4.05 6.64 -4.05
N VAL A 89 3.52 7.81 -3.68
CA VAL A 89 2.14 8.21 -3.92
C VAL A 89 2.08 9.10 -5.15
N ASP A 90 1.21 8.77 -6.10
CA ASP A 90 0.95 9.60 -7.29
C ASP A 90 -0.18 10.61 -7.05
N SER A 91 -1.24 10.19 -6.35
CA SER A 91 -2.31 11.09 -5.96
C SER A 91 -3.09 10.57 -4.76
N VAL A 92 -3.74 11.49 -4.05
CA VAL A 92 -4.79 11.20 -3.07
C VAL A 92 -5.97 12.14 -3.37
N VAL A 93 -7.10 11.56 -3.73
CA VAL A 93 -8.26 12.27 -4.26
C VAL A 93 -9.50 11.90 -3.46
N TRP A 94 -10.16 12.90 -2.88
CA TRP A 94 -11.46 12.75 -2.22
C TRP A 94 -12.57 13.30 -3.12
N LEU A 95 -13.57 12.47 -3.39
CA LEU A 95 -14.75 12.81 -4.20
C LEU A 95 -16.01 12.43 -3.42
N PRO A 96 -16.67 13.37 -2.73
CA PRO A 96 -17.99 13.10 -2.20
C PRO A 96 -19.01 12.98 -3.33
N SER A 97 -19.84 11.95 -3.25
CA SER A 97 -20.84 11.59 -4.26
C SER A 97 -22.26 12.00 -3.86
N SER A 98 -22.49 12.24 -2.57
CA SER A 98 -23.72 12.78 -2.02
C SER A 98 -23.48 13.36 -0.62
N ALA A 99 -24.53 13.80 0.07
CA ALA A 99 -24.45 14.21 1.46
C ALA A 99 -24.06 13.06 2.41
N THR A 100 -24.20 11.79 2.02
CA THR A 100 -23.94 10.64 2.89
C THR A 100 -23.00 9.60 2.28
N ALA A 101 -22.43 9.86 1.11
CA ALA A 101 -21.51 8.94 0.45
C ALA A 101 -20.37 9.66 -0.28
N GLY A 102 -19.22 9.02 -0.36
CA GLY A 102 -18.04 9.56 -1.03
C GLY A 102 -16.93 8.52 -1.19
N THR A 103 -15.99 8.79 -2.08
CA THR A 103 -14.90 7.88 -2.41
C THR A 103 -13.57 8.59 -2.24
N LEU A 104 -12.69 7.99 -1.45
CA LEU A 104 -11.30 8.39 -1.28
C LEU A 104 -10.42 7.41 -2.08
N THR A 105 -9.66 7.94 -3.01
CA THR A 105 -8.81 7.16 -3.91
C THR A 105 -7.37 7.60 -3.74
N ALA A 106 -6.47 6.66 -3.44
CA ALA A 106 -5.03 6.88 -3.49
C ALA A 106 -4.41 6.01 -4.57
N THR A 107 -3.54 6.59 -5.38
CA THR A 107 -2.87 5.91 -6.49
C THR A 107 -1.38 5.86 -6.22
N ALA A 108 -0.79 4.69 -6.40
CA ALA A 108 0.65 4.50 -6.36
C ALA A 108 1.33 5.14 -7.57
N THR A 109 2.59 5.53 -7.42
CA THR A 109 3.43 5.91 -8.57
C THR A 109 3.66 4.73 -9.51
N ASN A 110 3.88 5.02 -10.79
CA ASN A 110 4.40 4.04 -11.74
C ASN A 110 5.93 4.04 -11.67
N GLY A 111 6.49 3.08 -10.96
CA GLY A 111 7.91 3.02 -10.68
C GLY A 111 8.23 2.34 -9.36
N ASN A 112 9.50 2.12 -9.08
CA ASN A 112 9.96 1.49 -7.84
C ASN A 112 9.34 0.09 -7.57
N GLY A 113 8.90 -0.62 -8.62
CA GLY A 113 8.24 -1.92 -8.50
C GLY A 113 6.71 -1.86 -8.33
N LEU A 114 6.14 -0.66 -8.27
CA LEU A 114 4.71 -0.37 -8.35
C LEU A 114 4.32 -0.02 -9.79
N SER A 115 3.07 -0.24 -10.14
CA SER A 115 2.50 -0.15 -11.48
C SER A 115 1.18 0.64 -11.47
N SER A 116 1.13 1.72 -10.69
CA SER A 116 -0.08 2.53 -10.49
C SER A 116 -1.25 1.78 -9.86
N GLU A 117 -0.96 0.88 -8.92
CA GLU A 117 -1.97 0.24 -8.10
C GLU A 117 -2.81 1.28 -7.35
N VAL A 118 -4.11 1.03 -7.25
CA VAL A 118 -5.08 1.98 -6.69
C VAL A 118 -5.68 1.39 -5.42
N TYR A 119 -5.63 2.17 -4.33
CA TYR A 119 -6.31 1.91 -3.07
C TYR A 119 -7.56 2.77 -2.98
N VAL A 120 -8.72 2.14 -2.76
CA VAL A 120 -10.01 2.84 -2.70
C VAL A 120 -10.67 2.62 -1.35
N LEU A 121 -11.17 3.70 -0.78
CA LEU A 121 -11.93 3.75 0.46
C LEU A 121 -13.29 4.40 0.18
N ASN A 122 -14.36 3.61 0.29
CA ASN A 122 -15.73 4.08 0.15
C ASN A 122 -16.28 4.48 1.52
N ALA A 123 -16.70 5.72 1.66
CA ALA A 123 -17.35 6.25 2.84
C ALA A 123 -18.88 6.18 2.71
N SER A 124 -19.52 5.77 3.79
CA SER A 124 -20.96 5.89 4.01
C SER A 124 -21.21 6.55 5.37
N VAL A 125 -22.10 7.53 5.42
CA VAL A 125 -22.39 8.32 6.62
C VAL A 125 -23.79 8.00 7.14
N ASP A 126 -23.89 7.76 8.43
CA ASP A 126 -25.16 7.77 9.14
C ASP A 126 -25.59 9.22 9.39
N ALA A 127 -26.61 9.68 8.66
CA ALA A 127 -27.10 11.06 8.73
C ALA A 127 -27.64 11.48 10.10
N ALA A 128 -27.97 10.53 10.99
CA ALA A 128 -28.43 10.85 12.34
C ALA A 128 -27.28 11.15 13.30
N THR A 129 -26.11 10.53 13.08
CA THR A 129 -24.97 10.57 14.01
C THR A 129 -23.73 11.24 13.41
N GLY A 130 -23.69 11.48 12.11
CA GLY A 130 -22.51 11.93 11.38
C GLY A 130 -21.39 10.88 11.32
N LYS A 131 -21.63 9.66 11.81
CA LYS A 131 -20.65 8.58 11.84
C LYS A 131 -20.32 8.11 10.42
N VAL A 132 -19.05 8.19 10.05
CA VAL A 132 -18.53 7.65 8.80
C VAL A 132 -18.17 6.17 9.00
N THR A 133 -18.56 5.35 8.04
CA THR A 133 -18.17 3.95 7.93
C THR A 133 -17.41 3.78 6.63
N TRP A 134 -16.21 3.21 6.72
CA TRP A 134 -15.32 3.02 5.57
C TRP A 134 -15.33 1.56 5.13
N THR A 135 -15.43 1.35 3.82
CA THR A 135 -15.30 0.04 3.18
C THR A 135 -14.14 0.10 2.19
N GLU A 136 -13.17 -0.80 2.35
CA GLU A 136 -12.01 -0.88 1.46
C GLU A 136 -12.38 -1.63 0.17
N ASP A 137 -11.93 -1.11 -0.97
CA ASP A 137 -11.98 -1.79 -2.26
C ASP A 137 -10.55 -1.92 -2.81
N CYS A 138 -10.11 -3.18 -2.89
CA CYS A 138 -8.76 -3.59 -3.27
C CYS A 138 -8.67 -4.14 -4.70
N THR A 139 -9.75 -4.06 -5.49
CA THR A 139 -9.83 -4.70 -6.80
C THR A 139 -8.72 -4.22 -7.75
N ASN A 140 -8.35 -2.95 -7.67
CA ASN A 140 -7.32 -2.32 -8.51
C ASN A 140 -5.96 -2.20 -7.81
N ALA A 141 -5.78 -2.83 -6.64
CA ALA A 141 -4.54 -2.75 -5.87
C ALA A 141 -3.50 -3.82 -6.28
N GLY A 142 -3.76 -4.62 -7.32
CA GLY A 142 -2.83 -5.68 -7.76
C GLY A 142 -2.56 -6.76 -6.69
N GLY A 143 -3.50 -6.96 -5.76
CA GLY A 143 -3.33 -7.83 -4.59
C GLY A 143 -2.38 -7.28 -3.53
N LEU A 144 -2.06 -5.98 -3.56
CA LEU A 144 -1.17 -5.32 -2.59
C LEU A 144 -1.90 -4.88 -1.32
N CYS A 145 -3.19 -4.55 -1.41
CA CYS A 145 -4.13 -4.82 -0.34
C CYS A 145 -4.86 -6.15 -0.63
#